data_AF-A0A1B9AKR6-F1
#
_entry.id   AF-A0A1B9AKR6-F1
#
_cell.length_a   1.000
_cell.length_b   1.000
_cell.length_c   1.000
_cell.angle_alpha   90.00
_cell.angle_beta   90.00
_cell.angle_gamma   90.00
#
_symmetry.space_group_name_H-M   'P 1'
#
loop_
_entity.id
_entity.type
_entity.pdbx_description
1 polymer ?
#
loop_
_entity_poly.entity_id
_entity_poly.type
_entity_poly.pdbx_seq_one_letter_code
_entity_poly.pdbx_strand_id
1 'polypeptide(L)'
;MRKFMAFAAVLLLFVSQAHETQAERQNPDYEKYGRMAVAIISSDYPGDPIREYEYIGRKNVNESDVADTFRFEVEEKGKTFFVRVIVQHNLTAEKAVTLRVVPEKR
;
A
#
# COMPACT_ATOMS: atom_id res chain seq x y z
N MET A 1 9.53 55.81 3.80
CA MET A 1 8.19 55.38 3.35
C MET A 1 8.32 54.24 2.36
N ARG A 2 7.63 53.12 2.66
CA ARG A 2 6.92 52.26 1.71
C ARG A 2 7.61 52.02 0.37
N LYS A 3 8.68 51.21 0.31
CA LYS A 3 8.89 50.30 -0.84
C LYS A 3 9.46 48.95 -0.37
N PHE A 4 8.57 48.10 0.15
CA PHE A 4 8.25 46.81 -0.49
C PHE A 4 9.47 45.86 -0.45
N MET A 5 9.82 45.20 0.66
CA MET A 5 8.98 44.25 1.41
C MET A 5 8.21 43.29 0.47
N ALA A 6 8.82 42.92 -0.66
CA ALA A 6 8.19 42.11 -1.70
C ALA A 6 9.12 41.05 -2.32
N PHE A 7 10.19 40.65 -1.61
CA PHE A 7 11.07 39.56 -2.07
C PHE A 7 10.98 38.28 -1.25
N ALA A 8 10.31 38.29 -0.09
CA ALA A 8 10.17 37.10 0.76
C ALA A 8 8.88 36.28 0.49
N ALA A 9 7.99 36.75 -0.38
CA ALA A 9 6.68 36.12 -0.59
C ALA A 9 6.63 35.05 -1.69
N VAL A 10 7.71 34.87 -2.47
CA VAL A 10 7.72 33.92 -3.60
C VAL A 10 8.34 32.55 -3.22
N LEU A 11 8.94 32.41 -2.04
CA LEU A 11 9.67 31.19 -1.66
C LEU A 11 8.83 30.14 -0.89
N LEU A 12 7.55 30.39 -0.62
CA LEU A 12 6.73 29.54 0.25
C LEU A 12 5.64 28.72 -0.47
N LEU A 13 5.57 28.75 -1.80
CA LEU A 13 4.53 28.06 -2.58
C LEU A 13 4.90 26.63 -3.04
N PHE A 14 6.00 26.06 -2.57
CA PHE A 14 6.44 24.70 -2.95
C PHE A 14 6.49 23.70 -1.79
N VAL A 15 5.60 23.83 -0.80
CA VAL A 15 5.46 22.81 0.26
C VAL A 15 4.00 22.38 0.39
N SER A 16 3.45 21.75 -0.65
CA SER A 16 2.17 21.03 -0.54
C SER A 16 2.00 20.04 -1.70
N GLN A 17 2.92 19.08 -1.82
CA GLN A 17 2.79 17.97 -2.77
C GLN A 17 3.31 16.68 -2.11
N ALA A 18 2.80 16.32 -0.92
CA ALA A 18 3.14 15.04 -0.30
C ALA A 18 2.11 14.60 0.75
N HIS A 19 0.81 14.60 0.43
CA HIS A 19 -0.18 13.94 1.28
C HIS A 19 -1.22 13.23 0.42
N GLU A 20 -0.77 12.28 -0.42
CA GLU A 20 -1.63 11.21 -0.91
C GLU A 20 -1.73 10.12 0.17
N THR A 21 -2.39 10.38 1.30
CA THR A 21 -2.48 9.38 2.37
C THR A 21 -3.83 9.38 3.09
N GLN A 22 -4.95 9.37 2.36
CA GLN A 22 -6.22 8.95 2.99
C GLN A 22 -7.34 8.56 2.02
N ALA A 23 -7.40 9.17 0.82
CA ALA A 23 -8.50 8.94 -0.12
C ALA A 23 -8.57 7.49 -0.65
N GLU A 24 -7.45 6.78 -0.69
CA GLU A 24 -7.39 5.42 -1.25
C GLU A 24 -7.89 4.33 -0.30
N ARG A 25 -8.04 4.63 1.01
CA ARG A 25 -8.62 3.70 2.00
C ARG A 25 -10.14 3.58 1.94
N GLN A 26 -10.83 4.46 1.18
CA GLN A 26 -12.30 4.40 1.03
C GLN A 26 -12.76 3.50 -0.12
N ASN A 27 -11.86 2.78 -0.78
CA ASN A 27 -12.21 1.87 -1.85
C ASN A 27 -12.68 0.52 -1.28
N PRO A 28 -13.90 0.02 -1.57
CA PRO A 28 -14.34 -1.31 -1.11
C PRO A 28 -13.42 -2.46 -1.57
N ASP A 29 -12.69 -2.28 -2.68
CA ASP A 29 -11.65 -3.20 -3.13
C ASP A 29 -10.50 -3.30 -2.11
N TYR A 30 -10.08 -2.15 -1.55
CA TYR A 30 -9.00 -2.08 -0.58
C TYR A 30 -9.31 -2.92 0.66
N GLU A 31 -10.53 -2.79 1.20
CA GLU A 31 -10.94 -3.60 2.34
C GLU A 31 -11.04 -5.09 1.99
N LYS A 32 -11.59 -5.41 0.81
CA LYS A 32 -11.73 -6.80 0.35
C LYS A 32 -10.37 -7.48 0.22
N TYR A 33 -9.45 -6.87 -0.52
CA TYR A 33 -8.14 -7.46 -0.81
C TYR A 33 -7.18 -7.34 0.37
N GLY A 34 -7.32 -6.31 1.21
CA GLY A 34 -6.61 -6.21 2.49
C GLY A 34 -6.94 -7.37 3.43
N ARG A 35 -8.24 -7.72 3.58
CA ARG A 35 -8.65 -8.89 4.37
C ARG A 35 -8.07 -10.21 3.84
N MET A 36 -8.02 -10.37 2.52
CA MET A 36 -7.41 -11.55 1.90
C MET A 36 -5.90 -11.63 2.17
N ALA A 37 -5.20 -10.50 2.08
CA ALA A 37 -3.78 -10.43 2.35
C ALA A 37 -3.44 -10.76 3.81
N VAL A 38 -4.23 -10.24 4.77
CA VAL A 38 -4.11 -10.58 6.19
C VAL A 38 -4.32 -12.07 6.43
N ALA A 39 -5.34 -12.68 5.80
CA ALA A 39 -5.63 -14.10 5.98
C ALA A 39 -4.47 -15.00 5.51
N ILE A 40 -3.86 -14.67 4.38
CA ILE A 40 -2.70 -15.42 3.87
C ILE A 40 -1.48 -15.27 4.76
N ILE A 41 -1.13 -14.03 5.14
CA ILE A 41 0.03 -13.80 6.02
C ILE A 41 -0.14 -14.49 7.37
N SER A 42 -1.35 -14.51 7.93
CA SER A 42 -1.63 -15.22 9.17
C SER A 42 -1.47 -16.75 9.04
N SER A 43 -1.68 -17.29 7.83
CA SER A 43 -1.48 -18.71 7.53
C SER A 43 0.00 -19.05 7.30
N ASP A 44 0.72 -18.21 6.56
CA ASP A 44 2.13 -18.44 6.19
C ASP A 44 3.09 -18.15 7.36
N TYR A 45 2.71 -17.24 8.25
CA TYR A 45 3.47 -16.83 9.43
C TYR A 45 2.64 -17.06 10.71
N PRO A 46 2.45 -18.32 11.15
CA PRO A 46 1.72 -18.64 12.37
C PRO A 46 2.49 -18.09 13.59
N GLY A 47 1.92 -17.06 14.23
CA GLY A 47 2.53 -16.29 15.32
C GLY A 47 1.70 -15.05 15.63
N ASP A 48 2.31 -14.00 16.18
CA ASP A 48 1.70 -12.66 16.29
C ASP A 48 2.35 -11.74 15.22
N PRO A 49 2.06 -11.95 13.91
CA PRO A 49 2.58 -11.05 12.87
C PRO A 49 2.09 -9.64 13.14
N ILE A 50 2.93 -8.64 12.90
CA ILE A 50 2.53 -7.23 13.07
C ILE A 50 1.38 -6.99 12.09
N ARG A 51 0.19 -6.73 12.66
CA ARG A 51 -1.07 -6.60 11.90
C ARG A 51 -1.20 -5.26 11.18
N GLU A 52 -0.27 -4.34 11.41
CA GLU A 52 -0.18 -3.10 10.64
C GLU A 52 0.42 -3.44 9.28
N TYR A 53 -0.42 -3.29 8.25
CA TYR A 53 -0.01 -3.43 6.87
C TYR A 53 -0.13 -2.10 6.16
N GLU A 54 0.83 -1.85 5.27
CA GLU A 54 0.84 -0.67 4.42
C GLU A 54 0.34 -1.04 3.04
N TYR A 55 -0.54 -0.20 2.50
CA TYR A 55 -0.89 -0.29 1.09
C TYR A 55 0.16 0.40 0.26
N ILE A 56 0.85 -0.36 -0.58
CA ILE A 56 1.92 0.15 -1.43
C ILE A 56 1.34 0.75 -2.72
N GLY A 57 0.20 0.26 -3.18
CA GLY A 57 -0.50 0.80 -4.35
C GLY A 57 -1.00 -0.26 -5.32
N ARG A 58 -1.69 0.22 -6.36
CA ARG A 58 -2.25 -0.55 -7.46
C ARG A 58 -1.38 -0.41 -8.71
N LYS A 59 -1.14 -1.52 -9.40
CA LYS A 59 -0.50 -1.56 -10.73
C LYS A 59 -1.42 -2.19 -11.75
N ASN A 60 -1.58 -1.56 -12.92
CA ASN A 60 -2.27 -2.18 -14.05
C ASN A 60 -1.41 -3.33 -14.62
N VAL A 61 -2.02 -4.51 -14.74
CA VAL A 61 -1.40 -5.68 -15.38
C VAL A 61 -1.80 -5.72 -16.86
N ASN A 62 -3.09 -5.48 -17.14
CA ASN A 62 -3.64 -5.27 -18.48
C ASN A 62 -4.89 -4.38 -18.39
N GLU A 63 -5.69 -4.31 -19.46
CA GLU A 63 -6.90 -3.48 -19.53
C GLU A 63 -7.96 -3.83 -18.46
N SER A 64 -7.98 -5.08 -18.02
CA SER A 64 -8.99 -5.60 -17.09
C SER A 64 -8.41 -6.09 -15.77
N ASP A 65 -7.12 -6.40 -15.71
CA ASP A 65 -6.46 -6.91 -14.51
C ASP A 65 -5.58 -5.85 -13.85
N VAL A 66 -5.69 -5.77 -12.53
CA VAL A 66 -4.85 -4.93 -11.68
C VAL A 66 -4.21 -5.77 -10.57
N ALA A 67 -3.11 -5.27 -10.01
CA ALA A 67 -2.40 -5.89 -8.90
C ALA A 67 -2.26 -4.90 -7.75
N ASP A 68 -2.89 -5.20 -6.63
CA ASP A 68 -2.81 -4.44 -5.39
C ASP A 68 -1.70 -5.03 -4.50
N THR A 69 -0.78 -4.18 -4.04
CA THR A 69 0.36 -4.63 -3.22
C THR A 69 0.22 -4.13 -1.79
N PHE A 70 0.35 -5.05 -0.84
CA PHE A 70 0.30 -4.81 0.60
C PHE A 70 1.62 -5.24 1.22
N ARG A 71 2.22 -4.39 2.06
CA ARG A 71 3.45 -4.71 2.80
C ARG A 71 3.10 -4.99 4.25
N PHE A 72 3.61 -6.11 4.75
CA PHE A 72 3.46 -6.56 6.13
C PHE A 72 4.83 -6.58 6.78
N GLU A 73 4.88 -6.18 8.04
CA GLU A 73 6.01 -6.50 8.90
C GLU A 73 5.68 -7.82 9.62
N VAL A 74 6.56 -8.81 9.52
CA VAL A 74 6.33 -10.13 10.13
C VAL A 74 7.53 -10.50 10.99
N GLU A 75 7.27 -11.28 12.04
CA GLU A 75 8.30 -11.88 12.86
C GLU A 75 8.32 -13.40 12.63
N GLU A 76 9.48 -13.93 12.26
CA GLU A 76 9.71 -15.38 12.20
C GLU A 76 11.01 -15.70 12.96
N LYS A 77 10.94 -16.61 13.94
CA LYS A 77 12.11 -17.07 14.71
C LYS A 77 12.89 -15.91 15.37
N GLY A 78 12.19 -14.90 15.89
CA GLY A 78 12.78 -13.73 16.55
C GLY A 78 13.45 -12.73 15.61
N LYS A 79 13.18 -12.80 14.30
CA LYS A 79 13.65 -11.84 13.30
C LYS A 79 12.47 -11.17 12.62
N THR A 80 12.52 -9.84 12.59
CA THR A 80 11.52 -9.02 11.92
C THR A 80 11.96 -8.69 10.49
N PHE A 81 11.06 -8.85 9.53
CA PHE A 81 11.30 -8.52 8.12
C PHE A 81 10.01 -8.14 7.41
N PHE A 82 10.15 -7.55 6.23
CA PHE A 82 9.01 -7.16 5.42
C PHE A 82 8.64 -8.24 4.39
N VAL A 83 7.35 -8.44 4.22
CA VAL A 83 6.77 -9.33 3.22
C VAL A 83 5.74 -8.55 2.42
N ARG A 84 5.72 -8.75 1.11
CA ARG A 84 4.70 -8.17 0.23
C ARG A 84 3.70 -9.23 -0.20
N VAL A 85 2.43 -8.92 -0.05
CA VAL A 85 1.33 -9.68 -0.65
C VAL A 85 0.84 -8.91 -1.86
N ILE A 86 0.89 -9.55 -3.01
CA ILE A 86 0.39 -8.99 -4.27
C ILE A 86 -0.90 -9.72 -4.62
N VAL A 87 -1.98 -8.98 -4.72
CA VAL A 87 -3.32 -9.46 -5.04
C VAL A 87 -3.68 -9.00 -6.44
N GLN A 88 -3.58 -9.90 -7.41
CA GLN A 88 -4.02 -9.63 -8.78
C GLN A 88 -5.47 -10.02 -8.93
N HIS A 89 -6.30 -9.10 -9.42
CA HIS A 89 -7.73 -9.32 -9.65
C HIS A 89 -8.20 -8.61 -10.92
N ASN A 90 -9.34 -9.06 -11.44
CA ASN A 90 -9.98 -8.49 -12.60
C ASN A 90 -11.07 -7.48 -12.19
N LEU A 91 -11.08 -6.31 -12.83
CA LEU A 91 -12.02 -5.22 -12.55
C LEU A 91 -13.44 -5.49 -13.06
N THR A 92 -13.60 -6.39 -14.04
CA THR A 92 -14.90 -6.68 -14.69
C THR A 92 -15.40 -8.10 -14.38
N ALA A 93 -14.53 -9.01 -13.99
CA ALA A 93 -14.84 -10.39 -13.68
C ALA A 93 -14.60 -10.71 -12.19
N GLU A 94 -15.65 -11.14 -11.48
CA GLU A 94 -15.61 -11.38 -10.02
C GLU A 94 -14.72 -12.55 -9.55
N LYS A 95 -14.15 -13.37 -10.47
CA LYS A 95 -13.81 -14.75 -10.15
C LYS A 95 -12.33 -15.13 -10.07
N ALA A 96 -11.40 -14.31 -10.54
CA ALA A 96 -9.98 -14.68 -10.53
C ALA A 96 -9.16 -13.71 -9.65
N VAL A 97 -8.85 -14.16 -8.44
CA VAL A 97 -7.88 -13.48 -7.57
C VAL A 97 -6.63 -14.35 -7.47
N THR A 98 -5.50 -13.88 -7.96
CA THR A 98 -4.19 -14.51 -7.76
C THR A 98 -3.48 -13.81 -6.62
N LEU A 99 -3.09 -14.55 -5.59
CA LEU A 99 -2.31 -14.02 -4.47
C LEU A 99 -0.87 -14.52 -4.54
N ARG A 100 0.09 -13.63 -4.33
CA ARG A 100 1.52 -13.95 -4.30
C ARG A 100 2.16 -13.32 -3.07
N VAL A 101 2.90 -14.11 -2.31
CA VAL A 101 3.66 -13.67 -1.14
C VAL A 101 5.13 -13.61 -1.53
N VAL A 102 5.76 -12.46 -1.34
CA VAL A 102 7.16 -12.22 -1.74
C VAL A 102 7.91 -11.59 -0.56
N PRO A 103 8.94 -12.27 -0.03
CA PRO A 103 9.83 -11.67 0.96
C PRO A 103 10.56 -10.45 0.37
N GLU A 104 10.62 -9.36 1.12
CA GLU A 104 11.43 -8.20 0.78
C GLU A 104 12.88 -8.51 1.15
N LYS A 105 13.64 -9.09 0.22
CA LYS A 105 15.08 -9.32 0.42
C LYS A 105 15.78 -7.96 0.58
N ARG A 106 16.42 -7.75 1.72
CA ARG A 106 17.42 -6.70 1.94
C ARG A 106 18.69 -6.98 1.15
#